data_AF-A0A1J7BTR5-F1
#
_entry.id   AF-A0A1J7BTR5-F1
#
_cell.length_a   1.000
_cell.length_b   1.000
_cell.length_c   1.000
_cell.angle_alpha   90.00
_cell.angle_beta   90.00
_cell.angle_gamma   90.00
#
_symmetry.space_group_name_H-M   'P 1'
#
loop_
_entity.id
_entity.type
_entity.pdbx_description
1 polymer ?
#
loop_
_entity_poly.entity_id
_entity_poly.type
_entity_poly.pdbx_seq_one_letter_code
_entity_poly.pdbx_strand_id
1 'polypeptide(L)' 'MDKNIKSQPSYNQDVLKIIKEKHGYSYDYIRKSIRGDRVGIICDIIKAEYKRLDNEYRIVRESQAKRLREEIRKQ' A
#
# COMPACT_ATOMS: atom_id res chain seq x y z
N MET A 1 -21.53 -22.23 -7.66
CA MET A 1 -20.79 -20.99 -7.98
C MET A 1 -19.34 -21.21 -7.62
N ASP A 2 -18.50 -21.52 -8.60
CA ASP A 2 -17.05 -21.49 -8.43
C ASP A 2 -16.61 -20.07 -8.11
N LYS A 3 -16.37 -19.79 -6.84
CA LYS A 3 -15.71 -18.56 -6.43
C LYS A 3 -14.23 -18.78 -6.68
N ASN A 4 -13.77 -18.54 -7.91
CA ASN A 4 -12.38 -18.21 -8.18
C ASN A 4 -12.10 -16.87 -7.49
N ILE A 5 -11.95 -16.89 -6.17
CA ILE A 5 -11.55 -15.74 -5.37
C ILE A 5 -10.08 -15.54 -5.72
N LYS A 6 -9.81 -14.84 -6.83
CA LYS A 6 -8.56 -14.09 -6.96
C LYS A 6 -8.60 -13.10 -5.81
N SER A 7 -8.06 -13.48 -4.65
CA SER A 7 -8.00 -12.62 -3.47
C SER A 7 -7.31 -11.36 -3.93
N GLN A 8 -8.07 -10.26 -4.06
CA GLN A 8 -7.55 -8.98 -4.50
C GLN A 8 -6.34 -8.61 -3.62
N PRO A 9 -5.37 -7.87 -4.16
CA PRO A 9 -4.05 -7.75 -3.58
C PRO A 9 -4.21 -7.20 -2.16
N SER A 10 -3.60 -7.87 -1.17
CA SER A 10 -3.56 -7.31 0.17
C SER A 10 -2.91 -5.95 0.04
N TYR A 11 -3.65 -4.88 0.33
CA TYR A 11 -3.08 -3.54 0.45
C TYR A 11 -1.80 -3.61 1.28
N ASN A 12 -0.83 -2.76 0.99
CA ASN A 12 0.42 -2.71 1.73
C ASN A 12 0.12 -2.41 3.20
N GLN A 13 0.30 -3.40 4.08
CA GLN A 13 -0.12 -3.31 5.48
C GLN A 13 0.71 -2.27 6.25
N ASP A 14 1.97 -2.10 5.89
CA ASP A 14 2.85 -1.09 6.48
C ASP A 14 2.33 0.32 6.15
N VAL A 15 1.96 0.55 4.88
CA VAL A 15 1.36 1.81 4.45
C VAL A 15 0.02 2.06 5.13
N LEU A 16 -0.82 1.03 5.26
CA LEU A 16 -2.09 1.15 6.00
C LEU A 16 -1.87 1.52 7.46
N LYS A 17 -0.85 0.95 8.11
CA LYS A 17 -0.51 1.25 9.51
C LYS A 17 -0.08 2.71 9.66
N ILE A 18 0.79 3.21 8.77
CA ILE A 18 1.22 4.62 8.75
C ILE A 18 0.03 5.56 8.60
N ILE A 19 -0.87 5.30 7.64
CA ILE A 19 -2.05 6.15 7.41
C ILE A 19 -3.00 6.12 8.61
N LYS A 20 -3.18 4.95 9.24
CA LYS A 20 -3.97 4.80 10.46
C LYS A 20 -3.39 5.63 11.60
N GLU A 21 -2.08 5.56 11.84
CA GLU A 21 -1.41 6.31 12.89
C GLU A 21 -1.49 7.82 12.65
N LYS A 22 -1.37 8.25 11.39
CA LYS A 22 -1.43 9.66 10.99
C LYS A 22 -2.82 10.29 11.10
N HIS A 23 -3.85 9.56 10.69
CA HIS A 23 -5.21 10.12 10.57
C HIS A 23 -6.22 9.59 11.61
N GLY A 24 -5.88 8.55 12.37
CA GLY A 24 -6.74 7.97 13.41
C GLY A 24 -7.91 7.12 12.89
N TYR A 25 -8.03 6.90 11.58
CA TYR A 25 -9.14 6.14 11.01
C TYR A 25 -8.98 4.62 11.14
N SER A 26 -10.11 3.91 11.10
CA SER A 26 -10.10 2.44 11.06
C SER A 26 -9.54 1.92 9.73
N TYR A 27 -8.96 0.73 9.74
CA TYR A 27 -8.46 0.10 8.52
C TYR A 27 -9.58 -0.13 7.48
N ASP A 28 -10.79 -0.43 7.92
CA ASP A 28 -11.96 -0.57 7.03
C ASP A 28 -12.26 0.75 6.32
N TYR A 29 -12.30 1.87 7.07
CA TYR A 29 -12.53 3.18 6.48
C TYR A 29 -11.45 3.54 5.45
N ILE A 30 -10.17 3.36 5.81
CA ILE A 30 -9.04 3.63 4.93
C ILE A 30 -9.13 2.81 3.64
N ARG A 31 -9.42 1.51 3.74
CA ARG A 31 -9.57 0.64 2.55
C ARG A 31 -10.73 1.07 1.66
N LYS A 32 -11.87 1.45 2.25
CA LYS A 32 -13.03 1.98 1.52
C LYS A 32 -12.70 3.30 0.81
N SER A 33 -11.93 4.18 1.46
CA SER A 33 -11.43 5.42 0.86
C SER A 33 -10.50 5.14 -0.34
N ILE A 34 -9.58 4.17 -0.21
CA ILE A 34 -8.66 3.81 -1.30
C ILE A 34 -9.43 3.17 -2.47
N ARG A 35 -10.38 2.27 -2.18
CA ARG A 35 -11.20 1.58 -3.19
C ARG A 35 -12.14 2.53 -3.93
N GLY A 36 -12.60 3.58 -3.27
CA GLY A 36 -13.61 4.50 -3.79
C GLY A 36 -15.04 4.15 -3.37
N ASP A 37 -15.21 3.23 -2.42
CA ASP A 37 -16.53 2.93 -1.81
C ASP A 37 -17.05 4.12 -0.99
N ARG A 38 -16.16 5.03 -0.58
CA ARG A 38 -16.45 6.29 0.09
C ARG A 38 -15.85 7.44 -0.71
N VAL A 39 -16.60 8.53 -0.82
CA VAL A 39 -16.21 9.76 -1.52
C VAL A 39 -16.13 10.92 -0.53
N GLY A 40 -15.25 11.88 -0.82
CA GLY A 40 -15.07 13.09 -0.02
C GLY A 40 -13.60 13.47 0.13
N ILE A 41 -13.36 14.72 0.53
CA ILE A 41 -12.01 15.32 0.58
C ILE A 41 -11.03 14.48 1.40
N ILE A 42 -11.46 13.96 2.55
CA ILE A 42 -10.64 13.10 3.40
C ILE A 42 -10.31 11.77 2.69
N CYS A 43 -11.25 11.19 1.95
CA CYS A 43 -11.01 9.96 1.20
C CYS A 43 -10.01 10.19 0.06
N ASP A 44 -10.09 11.35 -0.61
CA ASP A 44 -9.16 11.73 -1.67
C ASP A 44 -7.73 11.92 -1.13
N ILE A 45 -7.59 12.57 0.04
CA ILE A 45 -6.32 12.72 0.75
C ILE A 45 -5.74 11.34 1.10
N ILE A 46 -6.53 10.46 1.73
CA ILE A 46 -6.11 9.10 2.10
C ILE A 46 -5.66 8.32 0.87
N LYS A 47 -6.42 8.40 -0.23
CA LYS A 47 -6.12 7.69 -1.48
C LYS A 47 -4.84 8.21 -2.14
N ALA A 48 -4.63 9.52 -2.16
CA ALA A 48 -3.41 10.12 -2.68
C ALA A 48 -2.18 9.73 -1.83
N GLU A 49 -2.30 9.80 -0.51
CA GLU A 49 -1.21 9.46 0.40
C GLU A 49 -0.84 7.98 0.32
N TYR A 50 -1.84 7.08 0.26
CA TYR A 50 -1.59 5.65 0.06
C TYR A 50 -0.80 5.40 -1.22
N LYS A 51 -1.21 6.00 -2.35
CA LYS A 51 -0.51 5.83 -3.63
C LYS A 51 0.94 6.32 -3.56
N ARG A 52 1.18 7.45 -2.90
CA ARG A 52 2.52 8.02 -2.73
C ARG A 52 3.41 7.08 -1.93
N LEU A 53 2.96 6.68 -0.74
CA LEU A 53 3.72 5.81 0.16
C LEU A 53 3.95 4.40 -0.43
N ASP A 54 2.96 3.83 -1.10
CA ASP A 54 3.10 2.51 -1.73
C ASP A 54 4.10 2.53 -2.89
N ASN A 55 4.14 3.63 -3.65
CA ASN A 55 5.14 3.83 -4.69
C ASN A 55 6.55 3.99 -4.10
N GLU A 56 6.71 4.79 -3.06
CA GLU A 56 7.99 4.95 -2.35
C GLU A 56 8.49 3.61 -1.80
N TYR A 57 7.59 2.85 -1.17
CA TYR A 57 7.89 1.51 -0.66
C TYR A 57 8.42 0.61 -1.79
N ARG A 58 7.74 0.59 -2.93
CA ARG A 58 8.14 -0.23 -4.09
C ARG A 58 9.53 0.14 -4.59
N ILE A 59 9.81 1.43 -4.76
CA ILE A 59 11.13 1.92 -5.22
C ILE A 59 12.23 1.49 -4.25
N VAL A 60 12.02 1.67 -2.95
CA VAL A 60 13.01 1.26 -1.93
C VAL A 60 13.23 -0.25 -1.98
N ARG A 61 12.16 -1.05 -2.01
CA ARG A 61 12.23 -2.51 -2.09
C ARG A 61 13.03 -2.98 -3.31
N GLU A 62 12.75 -2.42 -4.49
CA GLU A 62 13.46 -2.76 -5.73
C GLU A 62 14.94 -2.36 -5.66
N SER A 63 15.24 -1.18 -5.11
CA SER A 63 16.62 -0.73 -4.94
C SER A 63 17.43 -1.64 -4.00
N GLN A 64 16.82 -2.10 -2.90
CA GLN A 64 17.44 -3.03 -1.95
C GLN A 64 17.66 -4.41 -2.59
N ALA A 65 16.66 -4.92 -3.30
CA ALA A 65 16.79 -6.18 -4.03
C ALA A 65 17.90 -6.14 -5.08
N LYS A 66 18.06 -5.00 -5.79
CA LYS A 66 19.15 -4.81 -6.74
C LYS A 66 20.52 -4.82 -6.07
N ARG A 67 20.70 -4.08 -4.96
CA ARG A 67 21.96 -4.06 -4.20
C ARG A 67 22.37 -5.45 -3.73
N LEU A 68 21.44 -6.20 -3.17
CA LEU A 68 21.70 -7.57 -2.70
C LEU A 68 22.15 -8.49 -3.84
N ARG A 69 21.52 -8.39 -5.03
CA ARG A 69 21.94 -9.18 -6.20
C ARG A 69 23.34 -8.82 -6.68
N GLU A 70 23.70 -7.54 -6.63
CA GLU A 70 25.04 -7.07 -7.00
C GLU A 70 26.11 -7.53 -6.00
N GLU A 71 25.77 -7.59 -4.70
CA GLU A 71 26.64 -8.14 -3.66
C GLU A 71 26.88 -9.64 -3.83
N ILE A 72 25.82 -10.41 -4.09
CA ILE A 72 25.92 -11.86 -4.36
C ILE A 72 26.79 -12.13 -5.60
N ARG A 73 26.68 -11.31 -6.65
CA ARG A 73 27.46 -11.47 -7.89
C ARG A 73 28.96 -11.20 -7.71
N LYS A 74 29.35 -10.43 -6.68
CA LYS A 74 30.74 -10.08 -6.39
C LYS A 74 31.46 -11.11 -5.52
N GLN A 75 30.73 -12.03 -4.88
CA GLN A 75 31.27 -13.19 -4.16
C GLN A 75 31.51 -14.35 -5.13
#